data_AF-A0A9P1I049-F1
#
_entry.id   AF-A0A9P1I049-F1
#
_cell.length_a   1.000
_cell.length_b   1.000
_cell.length_c   1.000
_cell.angle_alpha   90.00
_cell.angle_beta   90.00
_cell.angle_gamma   90.00
#
_symmetry.space_group_name_H-M   'P 1'
#
loop_
_entity.id
_entity.type
_entity.pdbx_description
1 polymer ?
#
loop_
_entity_poly.entity_id
_entity_poly.type
_entity_poly.pdbx_seq_one_letter_code
_entity_poly.pdbx_strand_id
1 'polypeptide(L)'
;MKWKEEQEKAKERASELRRFWLKKKEDQRTAQREKDFQDAVEKIRRAGYRGKFGEYEVPVEVRMKLDALKLQAEIGDHIESEKQPCVDEWKKLLGMNKTDSQRAYIKLANKVLTKYGWNPPTTWT
;
A
#
# COMPACT_ATOMS: atom_id res chain seq x y z
N MET A 1 -44.47 -28.45 -12.47
CA MET A 1 -43.47 -28.40 -11.37
C MET A 1 -42.08 -27.99 -11.87
N LYS A 2 -41.56 -28.56 -12.98
CA LYS A 2 -40.24 -28.21 -13.58
C LYS A 2 -39.93 -26.72 -13.75
N TRP A 3 -40.88 -25.90 -14.21
CA TRP A 3 -40.65 -24.47 -14.43
C TRP A 3 -40.31 -23.70 -13.14
N LYS A 4 -40.89 -24.07 -12.00
CA LYS A 4 -40.59 -23.42 -10.72
C LYS A 4 -39.17 -23.76 -10.24
N GLU A 5 -38.75 -25.01 -10.44
CA GLU A 5 -37.39 -25.47 -10.13
C GLU A 5 -36.34 -24.81 -11.06
N GLU A 6 -36.66 -24.64 -12.34
CA GLU A 6 -35.81 -23.92 -13.29
C GLU A 6 -35.67 -22.44 -12.94
N GLN A 7 -36.75 -21.80 -12.49
CA GLN A 7 -36.69 -20.42 -12.01
C GLN A 7 -35.84 -20.25 -10.75
N GLU A 8 -35.97 -21.16 -9.78
CA GLU A 8 -35.11 -21.12 -8.58
C GLU A 8 -33.64 -21.35 -8.93
N LYS A 9 -33.33 -22.34 -9.78
CA LYS A 9 -31.96 -22.55 -10.28
C LYS A 9 -31.42 -21.34 -11.03
N ALA A 10 -32.26 -20.64 -11.80
CA ALA A 10 -31.86 -19.42 -12.49
C ALA A 10 -31.55 -18.27 -11.51
N LYS A 11 -32.34 -18.14 -10.43
CA LYS A 11 -32.09 -17.16 -9.36
C LYS A 11 -30.80 -17.48 -8.59
N GLU A 12 -30.57 -18.76 -8.28
CA GLU A 12 -29.33 -19.21 -7.62
C GLU A 12 -28.12 -18.88 -8.49
N ARG A 13 -28.13 -19.23 -9.77
CA ARG A 13 -27.07 -18.89 -10.73
C ARG A 13 -26.85 -17.38 -10.84
N ALA A 14 -27.91 -16.59 -10.86
CA ALA A 14 -27.80 -15.13 -10.89
C ALA A 14 -27.17 -14.57 -9.61
N SER A 15 -27.52 -15.13 -8.44
CA SER A 15 -26.93 -14.78 -7.14
C SER A 15 -25.45 -15.14 -7.08
N GLU A 16 -25.07 -16.33 -7.54
CA GLU A 16 -23.69 -16.79 -7.64
C GLU A 16 -22.87 -15.90 -8.58
N LEU A 17 -23.40 -15.59 -9.77
CA LEU A 17 -22.75 -14.71 -10.73
C LEU A 17 -22.55 -13.31 -10.14
N ARG A 18 -23.53 -12.78 -9.40
CA ARG A 18 -23.40 -11.49 -8.71
C ARG A 18 -22.30 -11.53 -7.65
N ARG A 19 -22.24 -12.58 -6.82
CA ARG A 19 -21.18 -12.76 -5.82
C ARG A 19 -19.80 -12.84 -6.49
N PHE A 20 -19.70 -13.57 -7.59
CA PHE A 20 -18.48 -13.67 -8.38
C PHE A 20 -17.98 -12.30 -8.86
N TRP A 21 -18.85 -11.49 -9.48
CA TRP A 21 -18.46 -10.16 -9.97
C TRP A 21 -18.11 -9.19 -8.85
N LEU A 22 -18.82 -9.26 -7.71
CA LEU A 22 -18.49 -8.46 -6.53
C LEU A 22 -17.10 -8.82 -5.98
N LYS A 23 -16.79 -10.11 -5.86
CA LYS A 23 -15.47 -10.58 -5.44
C LYS A 23 -14.39 -10.10 -6.41
N LYS A 24 -14.58 -10.32 -7.71
CA LYS A 24 -13.64 -9.90 -8.76
C LYS A 24 -13.36 -8.40 -8.72
N LYS A 25 -14.38 -7.58 -8.48
CA LYS A 25 -14.22 -6.12 -8.35
C LYS A 25 -13.39 -5.76 -7.11
N GLU A 26 -13.57 -6.45 -6.00
CA GLU A 26 -12.77 -6.20 -4.80
C GLU A 26 -11.33 -6.70 -4.95
N ASP A 27 -11.13 -7.85 -5.61
CA ASP A 27 -9.80 -8.38 -5.94
C ASP A 27 -9.03 -7.38 -6.83
N GLN A 28 -9.69 -6.82 -7.87
CA GLN A 28 -9.10 -5.78 -8.72
C GLN A 28 -8.73 -4.52 -7.93
N ARG A 29 -9.59 -4.07 -7.01
CA ARG A 29 -9.30 -2.91 -6.15
C ARG A 29 -8.11 -3.18 -5.24
N THR A 30 -8.02 -4.37 -4.68
CA THR A 30 -6.92 -4.78 -3.79
C THR A 30 -5.62 -4.84 -4.57
N ALA A 31 -5.63 -5.42 -5.77
CA ALA A 31 -4.47 -5.47 -6.66
C ALA A 31 -3.98 -4.07 -7.05
N GLN A 32 -4.90 -3.14 -7.35
CA GLN A 32 -4.52 -1.76 -7.66
C GLN A 32 -3.89 -1.04 -6.46
N ARG A 33 -4.44 -1.22 -5.25
CA ARG A 33 -3.84 -0.62 -4.02
C ARG A 33 -2.44 -1.14 -3.76
N GLU A 34 -2.22 -2.43 -3.93
CA GLU A 34 -0.89 -3.03 -3.78
C GLU A 34 0.07 -2.43 -4.80
N LYS A 35 -0.35 -2.30 -6.06
CA LYS A 35 0.46 -1.64 -7.10
C LYS A 35 0.81 -0.19 -6.73
N ASP A 36 -0.17 0.60 -6.30
CA ASP A 36 0.05 2.01 -5.91
C ASP A 36 1.01 2.11 -4.71
N PHE A 37 0.92 1.16 -3.78
CA PHE A 37 1.82 1.07 -2.63
C PHE A 37 3.26 0.76 -3.07
N GLN A 38 3.46 -0.26 -3.93
CA GLN A 38 4.79 -0.62 -4.43
C GLN A 38 5.42 0.52 -5.25
N ASP A 39 4.63 1.20 -6.08
CA ASP A 39 5.08 2.38 -6.83
C ASP A 39 5.51 3.52 -5.88
N ALA A 40 4.80 3.72 -4.78
CA ALA A 40 5.18 4.70 -3.76
C ALA A 40 6.48 4.31 -3.04
N VAL A 41 6.65 3.03 -2.68
CA VAL A 41 7.88 2.51 -2.06
C VAL A 41 9.09 2.74 -2.96
N GLU A 42 8.98 2.43 -4.25
CA GLU A 42 10.09 2.63 -5.19
C GLU A 42 10.43 4.11 -5.38
N LYS A 43 9.43 4.99 -5.44
CA LYS A 43 9.68 6.45 -5.49
C LYS A 43 10.36 6.95 -4.23
N ILE A 44 9.95 6.47 -3.05
CA ILE A 44 10.55 6.85 -1.76
C ILE A 44 11.99 6.38 -1.64
N ARG A 45 12.33 5.22 -2.21
CA ARG A 45 13.72 4.73 -2.26
C ARG A 45 14.66 5.74 -2.93
N ARG A 46 14.13 6.55 -3.84
CA ARG A 46 14.85 7.58 -4.61
C ARG A 46 14.45 9.00 -4.19
N ALA A 47 13.74 9.13 -3.07
CA ALA A 47 13.38 10.42 -2.53
C ALA A 47 14.63 11.14 -2.03
N GLY A 48 14.57 12.46 -2.16
CA GLY A 48 15.69 13.35 -1.97
C GLY A 48 16.29 13.73 -3.31
N TYR A 49 16.19 15.02 -3.63
CA TYR A 49 16.70 15.59 -4.86
C TYR A 49 18.21 15.74 -4.77
N ARG A 50 18.92 15.26 -5.80
CA ARG A 50 20.35 15.53 -5.99
C ARG A 50 20.55 16.01 -7.42
N GLY A 51 20.82 17.30 -7.60
CA GLY A 51 20.97 17.86 -8.93
C GLY A 51 21.44 19.30 -8.94
N LYS A 52 21.33 19.93 -10.11
CA LYS A 52 21.87 21.27 -10.38
C LYS A 52 21.38 22.36 -9.40
N PHE A 53 20.16 22.20 -8.86
CA PHE A 53 19.52 23.17 -7.97
C PHE A 53 19.77 22.90 -6.48
N GLY A 54 20.63 21.93 -6.13
CA GLY A 54 21.01 21.61 -4.76
C GLY A 54 20.79 20.15 -4.38
N GLU A 55 21.00 19.86 -3.11
CA GLU A 55 20.79 18.55 -2.50
C GLU A 55 19.79 18.67 -1.37
N TYR A 56 18.69 17.92 -1.47
CA TYR A 56 17.64 17.88 -0.45
C TYR A 56 17.50 16.44 0.01
N GLU A 57 17.87 16.17 1.26
CA GLU A 57 17.69 14.85 1.84
C GLU A 57 16.39 14.75 2.65
N VAL A 58 15.81 13.56 2.66
CA VAL A 58 14.65 13.26 3.50
C VAL A 58 15.15 13.05 4.94
N PRO A 59 14.60 13.75 5.95
CA PRO A 59 14.99 13.57 7.34
C PRO A 59 14.84 12.11 7.80
N VAL A 60 15.78 11.65 8.62
CA VAL A 60 15.84 10.27 9.10
C VAL A 60 14.56 9.86 9.83
N GLU A 61 13.98 10.75 10.62
CA GLU A 61 12.75 10.51 11.39
C GLU A 61 11.55 10.25 10.47
N VAL A 62 11.50 10.95 9.33
CA VAL A 62 10.45 10.75 8.33
C VAL A 62 10.64 9.41 7.62
N ARG A 63 11.90 9.04 7.37
CA ARG A 63 12.26 7.75 6.77
C ARG A 63 11.89 6.58 7.70
N MET A 64 12.17 6.70 9.00
CA MET A 64 11.78 5.73 10.02
C MET A 64 10.26 5.53 10.08
N LYS A 65 9.47 6.62 9.97
CA LYS A 65 8.00 6.52 9.92
C LYS A 65 7.50 5.80 8.67
N LEU A 66 8.13 6.06 7.52
CA LEU A 66 7.81 5.34 6.28
C LEU A 66 8.17 3.86 6.40
N ASP A 67 9.35 3.54 6.93
CA ASP A 67 9.81 2.16 7.12
C ASP A 67 8.88 1.39 8.08
N ALA A 68 8.46 2.01 9.19
CA ALA A 68 7.48 1.43 10.11
C ALA A 68 6.13 1.14 9.43
N LEU A 69 5.61 2.10 8.65
CA LEU A 69 4.35 1.92 7.91
C LEU A 69 4.47 0.83 6.84
N LYS A 70 5.64 0.69 6.21
CA LYS A 70 5.92 -0.37 5.25
C LYS A 70 5.90 -1.74 5.92
N LEU A 71 6.61 -1.89 7.04
CA LEU A 71 6.65 -3.15 7.80
C LEU A 71 5.27 -3.54 8.31
N GLN A 72 4.48 -2.58 8.82
CA GLN A 72 3.09 -2.84 9.22
C GLN A 72 2.21 -3.31 8.05
N ALA A 73 2.45 -2.81 6.83
CA ALA A 73 1.72 -3.23 5.64
C ALA A 73 2.13 -4.62 5.11
N GLU A 74 3.39 -5.01 5.29
CA GLU A 74 3.95 -6.26 4.77
C GLU A 74 3.84 -7.43 5.76
N ILE A 75 4.17 -7.16 7.03
CA ILE A 75 4.30 -8.17 8.09
C ILE A 75 3.10 -8.10 9.04
N GLY A 76 2.60 -6.90 9.33
CA GLY A 76 1.56 -6.67 10.34
C GLY A 76 2.15 -6.14 11.64
N ASP A 77 1.53 -6.49 12.77
CA ASP A 77 1.97 -6.02 14.09
C ASP A 77 3.39 -6.47 14.42
N HIS A 78 4.16 -5.57 15.03
CA HIS A 78 5.53 -5.84 15.45
C HIS A 78 5.60 -7.04 16.40
N ILE A 79 6.58 -7.91 16.17
CA ILE A 79 6.93 -9.02 17.06
C ILE A 79 8.26 -8.66 17.75
N GLU A 80 8.34 -8.82 19.07
CA GLU A 80 9.48 -8.36 19.90
C GLU A 80 10.86 -8.87 19.47
N SER A 81 10.91 -9.96 18.68
CA SER A 81 12.16 -10.53 18.14
C SER A 81 12.81 -9.67 17.05
N GLU A 82 12.09 -8.75 16.42
CA GLU A 82 12.61 -7.96 15.31
C GLU A 82 13.32 -6.68 15.77
N LYS A 83 14.62 -6.59 15.49
CA LYS A 83 15.45 -5.40 15.70
C LYS A 83 15.54 -4.58 14.42
N GLN A 84 14.60 -3.66 14.23
CA GLN A 84 14.61 -2.68 13.14
C GLN A 84 14.94 -1.26 13.66
N PRO A 85 15.62 -0.41 12.88
CA PRO A 85 15.84 0.98 13.26
C PRO A 85 14.56 1.78 13.52
N CYS A 86 13.43 1.35 12.93
CA CYS A 86 12.12 1.97 13.07
C CYS A 86 11.19 1.29 14.10
N VAL A 87 11.70 0.37 14.94
CA VAL A 87 10.87 -0.40 15.91
C VAL A 87 9.99 0.50 16.77
N ASP A 88 10.52 1.61 17.26
CA ASP A 88 9.76 2.51 18.13
C ASP A 88 8.60 3.20 17.39
N GLU A 89 8.76 3.48 16.09
CA GLU A 89 7.67 3.97 15.25
C GLU A 89 6.70 2.85 14.87
N TRP A 90 7.19 1.63 14.65
CA TRP A 90 6.36 0.48 14.28
C TRP A 90 5.46 0.04 15.43
N LYS A 91 5.96 0.02 16.67
CA LYS A 91 5.15 -0.27 17.87
C LYS A 91 3.96 0.68 18.05
N LYS A 92 4.06 1.93 17.56
CA LYS A 92 2.95 2.90 17.60
C LYS A 92 1.80 2.54 16.65
N LEU A 93 2.03 1.62 15.71
CA LEU A 93 1.07 1.18 14.71
C LEU A 93 0.34 -0.10 15.12
N LEU A 94 0.50 -0.57 16.37
CA LEU A 94 -0.14 -1.79 16.85
C LEU A 94 -1.66 -1.78 16.60
N GLY A 95 -2.17 -2.84 15.96
CA GLY A 95 -3.56 -2.99 15.58
C GLY A 95 -3.95 -2.29 14.28
N MET A 96 -3.02 -1.60 13.61
CA MET A 96 -3.27 -1.00 12.30
C MET A 96 -3.30 -2.09 11.22
N ASN A 97 -4.41 -2.17 10.47
CA ASN A 97 -4.52 -3.15 9.40
C ASN A 97 -3.69 -2.74 8.16
N LYS A 98 -3.35 -3.74 7.34
CA LYS A 98 -2.59 -3.57 6.09
C LYS A 98 -3.12 -2.45 5.19
N THR A 99 -4.44 -2.36 4.98
CA THR A 99 -5.02 -1.36 4.06
C THR A 99 -4.79 0.05 4.57
N ASP A 100 -4.95 0.28 5.86
CA ASP A 100 -4.74 1.60 6.45
C ASP A 100 -3.25 1.94 6.50
N SER A 101 -2.37 0.97 6.76
CA SER A 101 -0.92 1.16 6.68
C SER A 101 -0.47 1.57 5.28
N GLN A 102 -0.98 0.90 4.23
CA GLN A 102 -0.71 1.26 2.83
C GLN A 102 -1.19 2.69 2.51
N ARG A 103 -2.41 3.05 2.93
CA ARG A 103 -2.95 4.41 2.73
C ARG A 103 -2.12 5.48 3.44
N ALA A 104 -1.75 5.21 4.69
CA ALA A 104 -0.91 6.11 5.48
C ALA A 104 0.48 6.27 4.86
N TYR A 105 1.08 5.17 4.39
CA TYR A 105 2.35 5.18 3.67
C TYR A 105 2.26 6.05 2.42
N ILE A 106 1.30 5.80 1.53
CA ILE A 106 1.13 6.57 0.28
C ILE A 106 0.91 8.06 0.59
N LYS A 107 0.12 8.38 1.62
CA LYS A 107 -0.13 9.77 2.03
C LYS A 107 1.14 10.46 2.51
N LEU A 108 1.94 9.80 3.34
CA LEU A 108 3.22 10.34 3.81
C LEU A 108 4.24 10.43 2.67
N ALA A 109 4.30 9.40 1.82
CA ALA A 109 5.18 9.35 0.67
C ALA A 109 4.93 10.54 -0.27
N ASN A 110 3.67 10.82 -0.63
CA ASN A 110 3.33 11.96 -1.47
C ASN A 110 3.76 13.30 -0.88
N LYS A 111 3.61 13.48 0.44
CA LYS A 111 4.12 14.68 1.14
C LYS A 111 5.65 14.80 1.04
N VAL A 112 6.36 13.68 1.23
CA VAL A 112 7.82 13.63 1.15
C VAL A 112 8.30 13.95 -0.26
N LEU A 113 7.75 13.27 -1.27
CA LEU A 113 8.12 13.47 -2.67
C LEU A 113 7.84 14.90 -3.15
N THR A 114 6.75 15.50 -2.67
CA THR A 114 6.41 16.90 -2.99
C THR A 114 7.42 17.87 -2.38
N LYS A 115 7.88 17.61 -1.15
CA LYS A 115 8.76 18.52 -0.41
C LYS A 115 10.23 18.37 -0.76
N TYR A 116 10.71 17.14 -0.91
CA TYR A 116 12.13 16.81 -1.06
C TYR A 116 12.50 16.37 -2.48
N GLY A 117 11.51 16.23 -3.36
CA GLY A 117 11.72 15.69 -4.70
C GLY A 117 12.11 14.22 -4.70
N TRP A 118 12.35 13.71 -5.90
CA TRP A 118 12.87 12.37 -6.13
C TRP A 118 13.62 12.34 -7.45
N ASN A 119 14.60 11.44 -7.56
CA ASN A 119 15.40 11.31 -8.77
C ASN A 119 14.82 10.22 -9.69
N PRO A 120 14.58 10.51 -10.98
CA PRO A 120 14.13 9.51 -11.93
C PRO A 120 15.19 8.41 -12.12
N PRO A 121 14.80 7.20 -12.56
CA PRO A 121 15.77 6.17 -12.91
C PRO A 121 16.70 6.65 -14.02
N THR A 122 17.93 6.16 -14.00
CA THR A 122 18.96 6.43 -15.01
C THR A 122 18.57 5.98 -16.42
N THR A 123 17.58 5.10 -16.56
CA THR A 123 17.07 4.62 -17.85
C THR A 123 15.99 5.51 -18.46
N TRP A 124 15.57 6.59 -17.78
CA TRP A 124 14.54 7.52 -18.27
C TRP A 124 15.11 8.77 -18.95
N THR A 125 16.43 8.90 -18.99
CA THR A 125 17.19 9.90 -19.77
C THR A 125 17.67 9.30 -21.08
#